data_AF-A0A2M6XAI0-F1
#
_entry.id   AF-A0A2M6XAI0-F1
#
_cell.length_a   1.000
_cell.length_b   1.000
_cell.length_c   1.000
_cell.angle_alpha   90.00
_cell.angle_beta   90.00
_cell.angle_gamma   90.00
#
_symmetry.space_group_name_H-M   'P 1'
#
loop_
_entity.id
_entity.type
_entity.pdbx_description
1 polymer ?
#
loop_
_entity_poly.entity_id
_entity_poly.type
_entity_poly.pdbx_seq_one_letter_code
_entity_poly.pdbx_strand_id
1 'polypeptide(L)'
;MKKLLLVLSSSLVAVFLPTFFFNHWHQSKVQAQEAQVAVLTPEADAYVRDGIYANSNYGADGWLKTKASSADYTRESFLRFDLASVSFAVKHAS
;
A
#
# COMPACT_ATOMS: atom_id res chain seq x y z
N MET A 1 34.41 -31.62 61.91
CA MET A 1 35.01 -30.26 61.91
C MET A 1 33.86 -29.26 61.81
N LYS A 2 33.74 -28.38 62.80
CA LYS A 2 32.66 -27.40 62.94
C LYS A 2 32.87 -26.24 61.95
N LYS A 3 31.86 -25.91 61.14
CA LYS A 3 31.65 -24.54 60.66
C LYS A 3 30.19 -24.16 60.89
N LEU A 4 30.01 -23.47 61.99
CA LEU A 4 28.83 -22.71 62.37
C LEU A 4 28.97 -21.33 61.71
N LEU A 5 27.97 -20.90 60.93
CA LEU A 5 27.77 -19.49 60.61
C LEU A 5 26.26 -19.26 60.50
N LEU A 6 25.73 -18.67 61.57
CA LEU A 6 24.37 -18.14 61.73
C LEU A 6 24.37 -16.68 61.27
N VAL A 7 23.23 -16.17 60.77
CA VAL A 7 22.78 -14.75 60.60
C VAL A 7 21.97 -14.66 59.29
N LEU A 8 20.76 -14.09 59.15
CA LEU A 8 19.77 -13.46 60.02
C LEU A 8 18.41 -13.53 59.26
N SER A 9 17.33 -13.49 60.02
CA SER A 9 15.93 -13.47 59.61
C SER A 9 15.56 -12.38 58.59
N SER A 10 14.67 -12.70 57.64
CA SER A 10 13.47 -11.88 57.41
C SER A 10 12.46 -12.63 56.54
N SER A 11 11.29 -12.95 57.10
CA SER A 11 10.12 -13.31 56.29
C SER A 11 9.69 -12.10 55.48
N LEU A 12 9.49 -12.25 54.17
CA LEU A 12 8.59 -11.36 53.44
C LEU A 12 7.53 -12.16 52.69
N VAL A 13 6.32 -12.00 53.20
CA VAL A 13 5.02 -12.37 52.65
C VAL A 13 4.99 -12.14 51.14
N ALA A 14 4.61 -13.16 50.38
CA ALA A 14 4.28 -13.01 48.96
C ALA A 14 3.05 -12.09 48.84
N VAL A 15 3.28 -10.82 48.49
CA VAL A 15 2.20 -9.90 48.11
C VAL A 15 1.71 -10.37 46.74
N PHE A 16 0.55 -11.04 46.75
CA PHE A 16 -0.23 -11.41 45.59
C PHE A 16 -0.66 -10.12 44.88
N LEU A 17 0.17 -9.58 43.99
CA LEU A 17 -0.27 -8.55 43.06
C LEU A 17 -1.30 -9.22 42.14
N PRO A 18 -2.56 -8.74 42.08
CA PRO A 18 -3.50 -9.29 41.13
C PRO A 18 -2.93 -8.99 39.73
N THR A 19 -2.77 -10.02 38.91
CA THR A 19 -2.38 -9.96 37.50
C THR A 19 -3.36 -9.14 36.64
N PHE A 20 -4.34 -8.47 37.25
CA PHE A 20 -5.32 -7.60 36.61
C PHE A 20 -4.75 -6.29 36.04
N PHE A 21 -3.52 -5.89 36.41
CA PHE A 21 -2.90 -4.67 35.86
C PHE A 21 -1.96 -4.90 34.67
N PHE A 22 -1.85 -6.13 34.14
CA PHE A 22 -1.02 -6.41 32.96
C PHE A 22 -1.80 -6.87 31.72
N ASN A 23 -3.11 -7.07 31.82
CA ASN A 23 -3.94 -7.57 30.70
C ASN A 23 -4.97 -6.58 30.14
N HIS A 24 -5.03 -5.33 30.62
CA HIS A 24 -5.91 -4.32 30.03
C HIS A 24 -5.20 -3.40 29.01
N TRP A 25 -3.91 -3.62 28.72
CA TRP A 25 -3.33 -3.14 27.47
C TRP A 25 -4.05 -3.85 26.30
N HIS A 26 -5.23 -3.34 25.97
CA HIS A 26 -5.51 -3.07 24.58
C HIS A 26 -4.35 -2.16 24.14
N GLN A 27 -3.27 -2.78 23.68
CA GLN A 27 -2.73 -2.37 22.39
C GLN A 27 -4.00 -2.17 21.56
N SER A 28 -4.49 -0.94 21.44
CA SER A 28 -5.25 -0.59 20.27
C SER A 28 -4.27 -0.97 19.19
N LYS A 29 -4.46 -2.17 18.64
CA LYS A 29 -3.83 -2.53 17.41
C LYS A 29 -4.46 -1.51 16.48
N VAL A 30 -3.85 -0.33 16.38
CA VAL A 30 -3.84 0.40 15.15
C VAL A 30 -3.06 -0.54 14.26
N GLN A 31 -3.74 -1.56 13.73
CA GLN A 31 -3.24 -2.34 12.62
C GLN A 31 -3.08 -1.30 11.53
N ALA A 32 -1.86 -0.80 11.36
CA ALA A 32 -1.50 -0.15 10.12
C ALA A 32 -1.80 -1.21 9.05
N GLN A 33 -2.92 -1.05 8.34
CA GLN A 33 -3.25 -1.88 7.20
C GLN A 33 -2.11 -1.63 6.21
N GLU A 34 -1.20 -2.59 6.10
CA GLU A 34 -0.02 -2.47 5.26
C GLU A 34 -0.51 -2.22 3.82
N ALA A 35 -0.15 -1.06 3.28
CA ALA A 35 -0.58 -0.67 1.96
C ALA A 35 0.08 -1.62 0.95
N GLN A 36 -0.73 -2.44 0.28
CA GLN A 36 -0.27 -3.27 -0.83
C GLN A 36 -0.06 -2.34 -2.04
N VAL A 37 1.16 -2.32 -2.57
CA VAL A 37 1.54 -1.50 -3.73
C VAL A 37 1.85 -2.43 -4.89
N ALA A 38 1.19 -2.22 -6.02
CA ALA A 38 1.49 -2.89 -7.28
C ALA A 38 2.08 -1.87 -8.26
N VAL A 39 3.18 -2.26 -8.93
CA VAL A 39 3.75 -1.50 -10.05
C VAL A 39 3.33 -2.18 -11.33
N LEU A 40 2.63 -1.46 -12.20
CA LEU A 40 2.16 -1.94 -13.48
C LEU A 40 2.87 -1.21 -14.61
N THR A 41 3.18 -1.94 -15.68
CA THR A 41 3.57 -1.35 -16.95
C THR A 41 2.35 -1.37 -17.88
N PRO A 42 2.17 -0.37 -18.75
CA PRO A 42 1.07 -0.38 -19.69
C PRO A 42 1.26 -1.54 -20.68
N GLU A 43 0.19 -2.30 -20.92
CA GLU A 43 0.17 -3.41 -21.88
C GLU A 43 -0.09 -2.94 -23.32
N ALA A 44 -0.61 -1.73 -23.48
CA ALA A 44 -0.85 -1.08 -24.76
C ALA A 44 -0.94 0.44 -24.60
N ASP A 45 -0.69 1.13 -25.72
CA ASP A 45 -0.81 2.57 -25.83
C ASP A 45 -1.47 2.97 -27.16
N ALA A 46 -2.00 4.19 -27.20
CA ALA A 46 -2.50 4.81 -28.40
C ALA A 46 -2.62 6.32 -28.21
N TYR A 47 -2.64 7.06 -29.31
CA TYR A 47 -3.27 8.37 -29.33
C TYR A 47 -4.38 8.41 -30.38
N VAL A 48 -5.33 9.33 -30.20
CA VAL A 48 -6.37 9.64 -31.18
C VAL A 48 -6.29 11.11 -31.57
N ARG A 49 -6.94 11.47 -32.67
CA ARG A 49 -6.99 12.84 -33.17
C ARG A 49 -8.44 13.22 -33.41
N ASP A 50 -8.80 14.45 -33.04
CA ASP A 50 -10.16 14.94 -33.18
C ASP A 50 -10.56 15.20 -34.65
N GLY A 51 -11.82 15.61 -34.83
CA GLY A 51 -12.36 16.04 -36.12
C GLY A 51 -12.44 14.92 -37.16
N ILE A 52 -11.96 15.18 -38.38
CA ILE A 52 -12.06 14.20 -39.50
C ILE A 52 -11.27 12.91 -39.24
N TYR A 53 -10.36 12.92 -38.26
CA TYR A 53 -9.54 11.77 -37.87
C TYR A 53 -10.12 11.00 -36.67
N ALA A 54 -11.30 11.38 -36.15
CA ALA A 54 -11.87 10.85 -34.91
C ALA A 54 -12.08 9.32 -34.91
N ASN A 55 -12.22 8.70 -36.09
CA ASN A 55 -12.37 7.24 -36.22
C ASN A 55 -11.03 6.48 -36.37
N SER A 56 -9.90 7.18 -36.31
CA SER A 56 -8.56 6.58 -36.45
C SER A 56 -7.90 6.40 -35.09
N ASN A 57 -7.41 5.18 -34.83
CA ASN A 57 -6.57 4.85 -33.69
C ASN A 57 -5.12 4.66 -34.16
N TYR A 58 -4.18 5.31 -33.47
CA TYR A 58 -2.75 5.31 -33.82
C TYR A 58 -1.89 4.46 -32.87
N GLY A 59 -2.41 3.38 -32.28
CA GLY A 59 -1.67 2.49 -31.36
C GLY A 59 -0.51 1.69 -31.98
N ALA A 60 -0.25 1.81 -33.27
CA ALA A 60 0.94 1.26 -33.92
C ALA A 60 2.01 2.32 -34.24
N ASP A 61 1.74 3.60 -33.93
CA ASP A 61 2.72 4.68 -34.08
C ASP A 61 3.83 4.51 -33.05
N GLY A 62 5.08 4.84 -33.41
CA GLY A 62 6.22 4.73 -32.50
C GLY A 62 6.26 5.79 -31.39
N TRP A 63 5.31 6.74 -31.40
CA TRP A 63 5.27 7.85 -30.46
C TRP A 63 3.85 8.14 -29.96
N LEU A 64 3.71 8.33 -28.65
CA LEU A 64 2.54 8.97 -28.05
C LEU A 64 2.60 10.48 -28.25
N LYS A 65 1.54 11.04 -28.84
CA LYS A 65 1.46 12.46 -29.20
C LYS A 65 0.30 13.09 -28.45
N THR A 66 0.60 14.05 -27.58
CA THR A 66 -0.42 14.89 -26.93
C THR A 66 -0.34 16.30 -27.48
N LYS A 67 -1.48 16.88 -27.85
CA LYS A 67 -1.55 18.24 -28.37
C LYS A 67 -2.93 18.84 -28.09
N ALA A 68 -2.97 20.00 -27.43
CA ALA A 68 -4.17 20.82 -27.39
C ALA A 68 -4.09 21.85 -28.53
N SER A 69 -5.07 21.87 -29.44
CA SER A 69 -5.02 22.72 -30.62
C SER A 69 -6.42 23.08 -31.12
N SER A 70 -6.50 23.65 -32.33
CA SER A 70 -7.75 23.80 -33.05
C SER A 70 -8.28 22.45 -33.53
N ALA A 71 -9.52 22.46 -34.05
CA ALA A 71 -10.16 21.32 -34.68
C ALA A 71 -9.23 20.61 -35.66
N ASP A 72 -9.40 19.30 -35.73
CA ASP A 72 -8.55 18.36 -36.45
C ASP A 72 -7.11 18.30 -35.96
N TYR A 73 -6.61 19.06 -34.98
CA TYR A 73 -5.20 18.97 -34.54
C TYR A 73 -5.04 18.59 -33.08
N THR A 74 -6.14 18.43 -32.35
CA THR A 74 -6.11 18.00 -30.96
C THR A 74 -5.81 16.51 -30.89
N ARG A 75 -4.95 16.12 -29.95
CA ARG A 75 -4.50 14.74 -29.76
C ARG A 75 -4.50 14.39 -28.29
N GLU A 76 -5.10 13.26 -27.99
CA GLU A 76 -5.16 12.69 -26.65
C GLU A 76 -4.47 11.33 -26.67
N SER A 77 -3.63 11.09 -25.67
CA SER A 77 -2.89 9.84 -25.51
C SER A 77 -3.53 9.00 -24.40
N PHE A 78 -3.55 7.69 -24.60
CA PHE A 78 -4.13 6.69 -23.70
C PHE A 78 -3.10 5.60 -23.42
N LEU A 79 -3.11 5.12 -22.18
CA LEU A 79 -2.36 3.96 -21.72
C LEU A 79 -3.35 2.97 -21.13
N ARG A 80 -3.18 1.68 -21.42
CA ARG A 80 -3.99 0.60 -20.86
C ARG A 80 -3.14 -0.26 -19.94
N PHE A 81 -3.67 -0.58 -18.77
CA PHE A 81 -3.04 -1.43 -17.77
C PHE A 81 -3.91 -2.66 -17.52
N ASP A 82 -3.31 -3.84 -17.57
CA ASP A 82 -3.97 -5.07 -17.15
C ASP A 82 -3.99 -5.13 -15.61
N LEU A 83 -5.18 -5.32 -15.05
CA LEU A 83 -5.42 -5.42 -13.61
C LEU A 83 -5.70 -6.85 -13.14
N ALA A 84 -5.63 -7.86 -14.01
CA ALA A 84 -5.96 -9.24 -13.66
C ALA A 84 -5.11 -9.81 -12.51
N SER A 85 -3.87 -9.34 -12.36
CA SER A 85 -2.97 -9.74 -11.27
C SER A 85 -3.17 -8.94 -9.96
N VAL A 86 -4.00 -7.89 -9.97
CA VAL A 86 -4.29 -7.06 -8.80
C VAL A 86 -5.37 -7.73 -7.96
N SER A 87 -4.94 -8.47 -6.93
CA SER A 87 -5.83 -9.25 -6.06
C SER A 87 -6.38 -8.49 -4.85
N PHE A 88 -6.06 -7.21 -4.72
CA PHE A 88 -6.49 -6.35 -3.61
C PHE A 88 -7.33 -5.17 -4.11
N ALA A 89 -8.18 -4.64 -3.24
CA ALA A 89 -9.03 -3.50 -3.60
C ALA A 89 -8.18 -2.24 -3.86
N VAL A 90 -8.35 -1.65 -5.05
CA VAL A 90 -7.72 -0.37 -5.41
C VAL A 90 -8.36 0.75 -4.59
N LYS A 91 -7.56 1.40 -3.73
CA LYS A 91 -8.01 2.55 -2.93
C LYS A 91 -7.77 3.87 -3.65
N HIS A 92 -6.63 4.00 -4.30
CA HIS A 92 -6.23 5.16 -5.08
C HIS A 92 -5.38 4.69 -6.26
N ALA A 93 -5.53 5.37 -7.39
CA ALA A 93 -4.63 5.30 -8.53
C ALA A 93 -4.15 6.73 -8.76
N SER A 94 -2.85 6.96 -8.58
CA SER A 94 -2.21 8.28 -8.61
C SER A 94 -1.09 8.29 -9.62
#